data_AF-A0A917VSL2-F1
#
_entry.id   AF-A0A917VSL2-F1
#
_cell.length_a   1.000
_cell.length_b   1.000
_cell.length_c   1.000
_cell.angle_alpha   90.00
_cell.angle_beta   90.00
_cell.angle_gamma   90.00
#
_symmetry.space_group_name_H-M   'P 1'
#
loop_
_entity.id
_entity.type
_entity.pdbx_description
1 polymer ?
#
loop_
_entity_poly.entity_id
_entity_poly.type
_entity_poly.pdbx_seq_one_letter_code
_entity_poly.pdbx_strand_id
1 'polypeptide(L)'
;MTRVLTAALATVAALALTSGTALASPTDPAPAASSAAPAAAGTVSAITDRLAGQVAAALADREVRDRATSATASASADLLSITASTGVAQAARAANEAVLAAKGLPATGGSLLRLRLATDEMRAGLARGELPLVAAAPSDDEAASITAYDPLGGTVALDPAKAPERPVLVVEVDVAKALPLGLDLMRKSLSARGVTALRPTATAKAAGGYWATKVNAVRLSDDEEPWIKGDAEIFSIVGGFGLDGKATVNVVQMPYLDNDGTTYYPNQLLVHFNGYKYNLADIVMMEDDGDTNYQQLAQAIATALLTIADGGAYIPLVSAIISAIPTSWWTDDPDYVDSWYTLSTASSGRLYGARGNGWMDVAPYWVSQL
;
A
#
# COMPACT_ATOMS: atom_id res chain seq x y z
N MET A 1 61.20 11.99 68.34
CA MET A 1 62.07 10.82 68.13
C MET A 1 62.11 10.56 66.63
N THR A 2 63.07 11.16 65.93
CA THR A 2 64.31 10.52 65.39
C THR A 2 64.12 10.38 63.87
N ARG A 3 64.61 11.33 63.04
CA ARG A 3 65.87 11.26 62.24
C ARG A 3 65.72 10.25 61.07
N VAL A 4 66.01 10.49 59.78
CA VAL A 4 67.15 11.12 59.09
C VAL A 4 66.83 11.34 57.59
N LEU A 5 67.47 12.34 56.97
CA LEU A 5 67.60 12.63 55.52
C LEU A 5 68.17 11.46 54.68
N THR A 6 67.82 11.38 53.40
CA THR A 6 68.87 11.19 52.36
C THR A 6 68.46 11.81 51.03
N ALA A 7 69.35 12.64 50.50
CA ALA A 7 69.30 13.26 49.19
C ALA A 7 70.05 12.42 48.17
N ALA A 8 69.67 12.50 46.89
CA ALA A 8 70.60 12.41 45.76
C ALA A 8 70.08 13.17 44.54
N LEU A 9 71.00 13.90 43.93
CA LEU A 9 70.86 14.94 42.91
C LEU A 9 70.82 14.40 41.47
N ALA A 10 70.23 15.23 40.59
CA ALA A 10 70.55 15.51 39.18
C ALA A 10 70.44 14.35 38.15
N THR A 11 69.82 14.52 36.98
CA THR A 11 70.27 15.44 35.93
C THR A 11 69.17 15.72 34.90
N VAL A 12 69.12 16.96 34.42
CA VAL A 12 68.23 17.51 33.39
C VAL A 12 68.64 17.03 31.99
N ALA A 13 67.66 16.65 31.15
CA ALA A 13 67.76 16.77 29.70
C ALA A 13 66.36 17.03 29.12
N ALA A 14 66.18 18.22 28.56
CA ALA A 14 64.98 18.64 27.84
C ALA A 14 64.94 17.99 26.46
N LEU A 15 63.76 17.50 26.05
CA LEU A 15 63.38 17.41 24.64
C LEU A 15 61.86 17.57 24.53
N ALA A 16 61.46 18.69 23.93
CA ALA A 16 60.10 18.95 23.51
C ALA A 16 59.76 18.07 22.31
N LEU A 17 58.57 17.48 22.29
CA LEU A 17 57.85 17.04 21.09
C LEU A 17 56.36 17.01 21.43
N THR A 18 55.70 18.13 21.14
CA THR A 18 54.25 18.19 20.91
C THR A 18 53.96 17.51 19.59
N SER A 19 53.11 16.49 19.59
CA SER A 19 52.52 15.96 18.37
C SER A 19 51.07 15.61 18.67
N GLY A 20 50.19 16.60 18.50
CA GLY A 20 48.77 16.36 18.36
C GLY A 20 48.52 15.63 17.04
N THR A 21 47.90 14.47 17.09
CA THR A 21 47.35 13.81 15.91
C THR A 21 45.98 14.44 15.63
N ALA A 22 46.00 15.40 14.71
CA ALA A 22 44.81 15.90 14.05
C ALA A 22 44.15 14.77 13.24
N LEU A 23 42.84 14.61 13.41
CA LEU A 23 42.02 13.76 12.57
C LEU A 23 42.02 14.30 11.13
N ALA A 24 42.29 13.41 10.18
CA ALA A 24 42.20 13.71 8.76
C ALA A 24 40.73 13.83 8.35
N SER A 25 40.36 14.98 7.78
CA SER A 25 39.11 15.16 7.03
C SER A 25 39.22 14.44 5.68
N PRO A 26 38.21 13.68 5.24
CA PRO A 26 38.12 13.24 3.86
C PRO A 26 37.70 14.42 2.98
N THR A 27 38.53 14.72 1.99
CA THR A 27 38.29 15.69 0.91
C THR A 27 37.21 15.16 -0.03
N ASP A 28 36.22 16.00 -0.34
CA ASP A 28 35.16 15.74 -1.32
C ASP A 28 35.74 15.42 -2.73
N PRO A 29 35.25 14.37 -3.42
CA PRO A 29 35.37 14.29 -4.86
C PRO A 29 34.26 15.16 -5.52
N ALA A 30 34.67 16.00 -6.46
CA ALA A 30 33.78 16.84 -7.26
C ALA A 30 32.68 16.02 -7.98
N PRO A 31 31.45 16.55 -8.11
CA PRO A 31 30.35 15.83 -8.73
C PRO A 31 30.60 15.65 -10.23
N ALA A 32 30.64 14.40 -10.67
CA ALA A 32 30.51 14.05 -12.08
C ALA A 32 29.15 14.57 -12.59
N ALA A 33 29.17 15.19 -13.77
CA ALA A 33 27.98 15.69 -14.45
C ALA A 33 26.90 14.60 -14.50
N SER A 34 25.79 14.85 -13.81
CA SER A 34 24.61 13.98 -13.81
C SER A 34 24.07 13.90 -15.23
N SER A 35 24.16 12.73 -15.85
CA SER A 35 23.31 12.36 -16.97
C SER A 35 21.87 12.54 -16.52
N ALA A 36 21.11 13.39 -17.20
CA ALA A 36 19.72 13.69 -16.87
C ALA A 36 18.97 12.41 -16.49
N ALA A 37 18.58 12.34 -15.21
CA ALA A 37 17.66 11.32 -14.73
C ALA A 37 16.37 11.42 -15.56
N PRO A 38 15.76 10.29 -15.95
CA PRO A 38 14.41 10.33 -16.51
C PRO A 38 13.51 11.07 -15.51
N ALA A 39 12.66 11.97 -16.01
CA ALA A 39 11.75 12.77 -15.19
C ALA A 39 11.07 11.87 -14.15
N ALA A 40 11.15 12.26 -12.87
CA ALA A 40 10.49 11.54 -11.80
C ALA A 40 9.02 11.34 -12.19
N ALA A 41 8.59 10.08 -12.28
CA ALA A 41 7.16 9.79 -12.37
C ALA A 41 6.51 10.46 -11.15
N GLY A 42 5.51 11.33 -11.37
CA GLY A 42 4.76 11.92 -10.26
C GLY A 42 4.05 10.83 -9.46
N THR A 43 3.71 11.11 -8.20
CA THR A 43 2.82 10.26 -7.41
C THR A 43 1.48 10.10 -8.14
N VAL A 44 0.76 9.01 -7.89
CA VAL A 44 -0.59 8.76 -8.41
C VAL A 44 -1.49 9.94 -8.04
N SER A 45 -1.43 10.40 -6.78
CA SER A 45 -2.14 11.60 -6.30
C SER A 45 -1.85 12.85 -7.15
N ALA A 46 -0.60 13.14 -7.49
CA ALA A 46 -0.26 14.28 -8.35
C ALA A 46 -0.70 14.08 -9.82
N ILE A 47 -0.78 12.84 -10.29
CA ILE A 47 -1.26 12.52 -11.63
C ILE A 47 -2.79 12.69 -11.71
N THR A 48 -3.53 12.18 -10.73
CA THR A 48 -5.00 12.27 -10.66
C THR A 48 -5.45 13.70 -10.40
N ASP A 49 -4.78 14.46 -9.54
CA ASP A 49 -5.08 15.88 -9.27
C ASP A 49 -4.93 16.74 -10.55
N ARG A 50 -3.82 16.57 -11.28
CA ARG A 50 -3.62 17.26 -12.56
C ARG A 50 -4.73 16.91 -13.55
N LEU A 51 -5.11 15.64 -13.61
CA LEU A 51 -6.18 15.19 -14.49
C LEU A 51 -7.54 15.73 -14.06
N ALA A 52 -7.81 15.85 -12.75
CA ALA A 52 -9.02 16.47 -12.22
C ALA A 52 -9.19 17.91 -12.71
N GLY A 53 -8.12 18.72 -12.70
CA GLY A 53 -8.13 20.07 -13.26
C GLY A 53 -8.42 20.10 -14.77
N GLN A 54 -7.86 19.16 -15.52
CA GLN A 54 -8.10 19.03 -16.97
C GLN A 54 -9.53 18.57 -17.28
N VAL A 55 -10.09 17.67 -16.48
CA VAL A 55 -11.48 17.22 -16.58
C VAL A 55 -12.42 18.37 -16.21
N ALA A 56 -12.15 19.13 -15.14
CA ALA A 56 -12.94 20.31 -14.77
C ALA A 56 -13.03 21.31 -15.92
N ALA A 57 -11.90 21.67 -16.52
CA ALA A 57 -11.86 22.58 -17.66
C ALA A 57 -12.70 22.06 -18.85
N ALA A 58 -12.76 20.74 -19.05
CA ALA A 58 -13.57 20.12 -20.09
C ALA A 58 -15.08 20.20 -19.81
N LEU A 59 -15.49 20.14 -18.54
CA LEU A 59 -16.89 20.23 -18.13
C LEU A 59 -17.49 21.64 -18.29
N ALA A 60 -16.68 22.63 -18.65
CA ALA A 60 -17.16 23.92 -19.14
C ALA A 60 -18.04 23.74 -20.39
N ASP A 61 -17.68 22.77 -21.25
CA ASP A 61 -18.49 22.35 -22.39
C ASP A 61 -19.71 21.56 -21.92
N ARG A 62 -20.91 22.00 -22.33
CA ARG A 62 -22.17 21.38 -21.94
C ARG A 62 -22.31 19.94 -22.42
N GLU A 63 -21.83 19.62 -23.62
CA GLU A 63 -21.95 18.27 -24.17
C GLU A 63 -21.05 17.29 -23.40
N VAL A 64 -19.83 17.72 -23.03
CA VAL A 64 -18.95 16.92 -22.18
C VAL A 64 -19.57 16.72 -20.80
N ARG A 65 -20.15 17.78 -20.22
CA ARG A 65 -20.83 17.71 -18.93
C ARG A 65 -22.03 16.78 -18.93
N ASP A 66 -22.91 16.87 -19.93
CA ASP A 66 -24.09 16.01 -20.02
C ASP A 66 -23.71 14.53 -20.18
N ARG A 67 -22.61 14.24 -20.91
CA ARG A 67 -22.05 12.87 -20.98
C ARG A 67 -21.47 12.41 -19.65
N ALA A 68 -20.68 13.25 -18.97
CA ALA A 68 -20.12 12.92 -17.66
C ALA A 68 -21.24 12.63 -16.64
N THR A 69 -22.25 13.50 -16.56
CA THR A 69 -23.43 13.30 -15.71
C THR A 69 -24.16 12.00 -16.03
N SER A 70 -24.35 11.68 -17.32
CA SER A 70 -25.02 10.44 -17.72
C SER A 70 -24.19 9.20 -17.37
N ALA A 71 -22.87 9.28 -17.56
CA ALA A 71 -21.95 8.18 -17.28
C ALA A 71 -21.82 7.91 -15.78
N THR A 72 -21.86 8.94 -14.94
CA THR A 72 -21.74 8.82 -13.48
C THR A 72 -23.08 8.74 -12.74
N ALA A 73 -24.21 8.69 -13.46
CA ALA A 73 -25.54 8.74 -12.86
C ALA A 73 -25.84 7.56 -11.93
N SER A 74 -25.27 6.38 -12.19
CA SER A 74 -25.57 5.14 -11.46
C SER A 74 -24.36 4.38 -10.93
N ALA A 75 -23.16 4.68 -11.43
CA ALA A 75 -21.92 4.03 -11.03
C ALA A 75 -20.72 4.91 -11.43
N SER A 76 -19.51 4.50 -11.05
CA SER A 76 -18.29 5.04 -11.64
C SER A 76 -18.20 4.72 -13.13
N ALA A 77 -17.55 5.58 -13.90
CA ALA A 77 -17.34 5.39 -15.33
C ALA A 77 -15.85 5.45 -15.69
N ASP A 78 -15.42 4.61 -16.64
CA ASP A 78 -14.06 4.62 -17.16
C ASP A 78 -13.77 5.96 -17.83
N LEU A 79 -12.77 6.68 -17.36
CA LEU A 79 -12.48 8.04 -17.79
C LEU A 79 -12.06 8.11 -19.27
N LEU A 80 -11.47 7.03 -19.81
CA LEU A 80 -11.18 6.91 -21.25
C LEU A 80 -12.43 6.77 -22.12
N SER A 81 -13.57 6.37 -21.53
CA SER A 81 -14.85 6.22 -22.25
C SER A 81 -15.67 7.52 -22.32
N ILE A 82 -15.45 8.45 -21.39
CA ILE A 82 -16.23 9.70 -21.25
C ILE A 82 -15.65 10.83 -22.11
N THR A 83 -14.36 10.74 -22.45
CA THR A 83 -13.61 11.82 -23.09
C THR A 83 -13.79 11.85 -24.61
N ALA A 84 -14.78 12.62 -25.08
CA ALA A 84 -15.05 12.80 -26.51
C ALA A 84 -14.17 13.86 -27.19
N SER A 85 -13.61 14.81 -26.41
CA SER A 85 -12.68 15.80 -26.94
C SER A 85 -11.26 15.20 -27.04
N THR A 86 -10.56 15.48 -28.14
CA THR A 86 -9.24 14.91 -28.42
C THR A 86 -8.22 15.23 -27.32
N GLY A 87 -8.29 16.43 -26.72
CA GLY A 87 -7.35 16.89 -25.69
C GLY A 87 -7.49 16.15 -24.36
N VAL A 88 -8.70 16.02 -23.82
CA VAL A 88 -8.92 15.35 -22.52
C VAL A 88 -8.73 13.84 -22.66
N ALA A 89 -9.10 13.27 -23.81
CA ALA A 89 -8.82 11.86 -24.09
C ALA A 89 -7.31 11.58 -24.15
N GLN A 90 -6.50 12.50 -24.71
CA GLN A 90 -5.05 12.36 -24.70
C GLN A 90 -4.48 12.50 -23.29
N ALA A 91 -4.96 13.48 -22.52
CA ALA A 91 -4.58 13.68 -21.12
C ALA A 91 -4.90 12.45 -20.26
N ALA A 92 -6.10 11.89 -20.40
CA ALA A 92 -6.52 10.69 -19.67
C ALA A 92 -5.67 9.46 -20.04
N ARG A 93 -5.29 9.28 -21.32
CA ARG A 93 -4.38 8.19 -21.72
C ARG A 93 -2.98 8.37 -21.12
N ALA A 94 -2.42 9.57 -21.20
CA ALA A 94 -1.11 9.87 -20.64
C ALA A 94 -1.09 9.71 -19.12
N ALA A 95 -2.15 10.15 -18.44
CA ALA A 95 -2.34 9.94 -17.01
C ALA A 95 -2.46 8.44 -16.68
N ASN A 96 -3.21 7.66 -17.46
CA ASN A 96 -3.33 6.22 -17.25
C ASN A 96 -1.99 5.49 -17.37
N GLU A 97 -1.20 5.82 -18.40
CA GLU A 97 0.15 5.28 -18.57
C GLU A 97 1.07 5.66 -17.40
N ALA A 98 0.97 6.91 -16.93
CA ALA A 98 1.74 7.38 -15.79
C ALA A 98 1.33 6.67 -14.48
N VAL A 99 0.02 6.44 -14.25
CA VAL A 99 -0.48 5.68 -13.10
C VAL A 99 -0.02 4.22 -13.15
N LEU A 100 -0.12 3.57 -14.30
CA LEU A 100 0.41 2.21 -14.47
C LEU A 100 1.90 2.15 -14.10
N ALA A 101 2.70 3.11 -14.58
CA ALA A 101 4.11 3.19 -14.25
C ALA A 101 4.36 3.47 -12.75
N ALA A 102 3.63 4.43 -12.16
CA ALA A 102 3.74 4.80 -10.76
C ALA A 102 3.40 3.62 -9.83
N LYS A 103 2.36 2.83 -10.15
CA LYS A 103 1.98 1.62 -9.40
C LYS A 103 2.82 0.38 -9.77
N GLY A 104 3.79 0.50 -10.68
CA GLY A 104 4.67 -0.60 -11.11
C GLY A 104 3.94 -1.68 -11.94
N LEU A 105 2.77 -1.36 -12.47
CA LEU A 105 1.92 -2.26 -13.24
C LEU A 105 2.34 -2.30 -14.72
N PRO A 106 2.10 -3.43 -15.43
CA PRO A 106 2.43 -3.53 -16.85
C PRO A 106 1.58 -2.58 -17.69
N ALA A 107 2.14 -2.02 -18.76
CA ALA A 107 1.43 -1.14 -19.69
C ALA A 107 0.18 -1.81 -20.33
N THR A 108 0.12 -3.15 -20.35
CA THR A 108 -1.03 -3.93 -20.80
C THR A 108 -2.15 -4.04 -19.75
N GLY A 109 -2.05 -3.35 -18.61
CA GLY A 109 -3.00 -3.38 -17.50
C GLY A 109 -4.37 -2.75 -17.78
N GLY A 110 -4.55 -2.15 -18.97
CA GLY A 110 -5.82 -1.52 -19.37
C GLY A 110 -6.04 -0.15 -18.75
N SER A 111 -7.30 0.31 -18.77
CA SER A 111 -7.71 1.57 -18.14
C SER A 111 -7.90 1.37 -16.64
N LEU A 112 -7.16 2.14 -15.86
CA LEU A 112 -7.22 2.20 -14.41
C LEU A 112 -7.79 3.52 -13.92
N LEU A 113 -8.20 4.45 -14.78
CA LEU A 113 -8.73 5.73 -14.34
C LEU A 113 -10.26 5.74 -14.45
N ARG A 114 -10.92 6.13 -13.36
CA ARG A 114 -12.37 6.28 -13.33
C ARG A 114 -12.77 7.68 -12.89
N LEU A 115 -13.98 8.05 -13.29
CA LEU A 115 -14.71 9.21 -12.83
C LEU A 115 -15.92 8.71 -12.05
N ARG A 116 -16.12 9.16 -10.82
CA ARG A 116 -17.33 8.85 -10.06
C ARG A 116 -17.92 10.09 -9.41
N LEU A 117 -19.14 9.97 -8.91
CA LEU A 117 -19.67 10.94 -7.97
C LEU A 117 -19.08 10.67 -6.59
N ALA A 118 -18.73 11.72 -5.84
CA ALA A 118 -18.10 11.56 -4.55
C ALA A 118 -18.99 10.85 -3.52
N THR A 119 -20.27 11.23 -3.46
CA THR A 119 -21.25 10.53 -2.63
C THR A 119 -22.58 10.41 -3.37
N ASP A 120 -23.36 9.39 -3.01
CA ASP A 120 -24.63 9.07 -3.65
C ASP A 120 -25.69 10.18 -3.46
N GLU A 121 -25.59 10.94 -2.37
CA GLU A 121 -26.48 12.05 -2.02
C GLU A 121 -26.39 13.20 -3.03
N MET A 122 -25.22 13.39 -3.67
CA MET A 122 -24.99 14.45 -4.65
C MET A 122 -25.72 14.21 -5.98
N ARG A 123 -26.25 12.99 -6.20
CA ARG A 123 -26.80 12.53 -7.48
C ARG A 123 -27.98 13.39 -7.91
N ALA A 124 -28.83 13.78 -6.96
CA ALA A 124 -29.99 14.62 -7.22
C ALA A 124 -29.58 16.02 -7.69
N GLY A 125 -28.51 16.61 -7.13
CA GLY A 125 -27.98 17.90 -7.55
C GLY A 125 -27.42 17.84 -8.96
N LEU A 126 -26.59 16.83 -9.23
CA LEU A 126 -26.02 16.62 -10.56
C LEU A 126 -27.11 16.42 -11.62
N ALA A 127 -28.16 15.65 -11.32
CA ALA A 127 -29.29 15.42 -12.23
C ALA A 127 -30.14 16.68 -12.49
N ARG A 128 -30.16 17.65 -11.57
CA ARG A 128 -30.78 18.97 -11.78
C ARG A 128 -29.95 19.91 -12.65
N GLY A 129 -28.74 19.48 -13.07
CA GLY A 129 -27.83 20.28 -13.86
C GLY A 129 -26.97 21.24 -13.05
N GLU A 130 -26.84 21.01 -11.73
CA GLU A 130 -25.85 21.72 -10.92
C GLU A 130 -24.45 21.41 -11.47
N LEU A 131 -23.64 22.45 -11.65
CA LEU A 131 -22.31 22.33 -12.23
C LEU A 131 -21.39 21.66 -11.21
N PRO A 132 -20.89 20.43 -11.43
CA PRO A 132 -20.07 19.77 -10.43
C PRO A 132 -18.69 20.43 -10.31
N LEU A 133 -18.08 20.34 -9.13
CA LEU A 133 -16.62 20.46 -8.99
C LEU A 133 -15.96 19.16 -9.44
N VAL A 134 -14.66 19.20 -9.72
CA VAL A 134 -13.86 17.98 -9.96
C VAL A 134 -12.68 17.96 -9.01
N ALA A 135 -12.45 16.84 -8.34
CA ALA A 135 -11.33 16.67 -7.41
C ALA A 135 -10.66 15.31 -7.64
N ALA A 136 -9.47 15.15 -7.09
CA ALA A 136 -8.88 13.83 -6.85
C ALA A 136 -8.85 13.59 -5.34
N ALA A 137 -8.89 12.32 -4.93
CA ALA A 137 -8.64 11.99 -3.53
C ALA A 137 -7.19 12.38 -3.17
N PRO A 138 -6.97 13.06 -2.04
CA PRO A 138 -5.61 13.28 -1.53
C PRO A 138 -4.99 11.94 -1.14
N SER A 139 -3.66 11.86 -1.18
CA SER A 139 -2.90 10.73 -0.62
C SER A 139 -2.71 10.81 0.89
N ASP A 140 -3.02 11.97 1.50
CA ASP A 140 -2.89 12.22 2.93
C ASP A 140 -4.29 12.23 3.55
N ASP A 141 -4.51 11.33 4.48
CA ASP A 141 -5.80 11.09 5.14
C ASP A 141 -6.09 12.18 6.18
N GLU A 142 -5.04 12.79 6.72
CA GLU A 142 -5.10 13.95 7.60
C GLU A 142 -5.07 15.28 6.83
N ALA A 143 -5.19 15.25 5.50
CA ALA A 143 -5.10 16.44 4.67
C ALA A 143 -6.09 17.51 5.15
N ALA A 144 -5.58 18.68 5.58
CA ALA A 144 -6.41 19.76 6.13
C ALA A 144 -7.45 20.34 5.14
N SER A 145 -7.30 20.06 3.84
CA SER A 145 -8.27 20.45 2.81
C SER A 145 -8.12 19.60 1.56
N ILE A 146 -9.24 19.36 0.89
CA ILE A 146 -9.28 18.73 -0.44
C ILE A 146 -9.31 19.82 -1.51
N THR A 147 -8.40 19.77 -2.47
CA THR A 147 -8.43 20.69 -3.61
C THR A 147 -9.43 20.20 -4.66
N ALA A 148 -10.40 21.05 -5.00
CA ALA A 148 -11.34 20.81 -6.08
C ALA A 148 -11.24 21.92 -7.13
N TYR A 149 -11.54 21.58 -8.38
CA TYR A 149 -11.45 22.45 -9.54
C TYR A 149 -12.85 22.83 -10.01
N ASP A 150 -13.07 24.12 -10.23
CA ASP A 150 -14.32 24.61 -10.79
C ASP A 150 -14.25 24.57 -12.32
N PRO A 151 -15.24 23.99 -13.03
CA PRO A 151 -15.31 24.07 -14.48
C PRO A 151 -15.35 25.49 -15.05
N LEU A 152 -15.73 26.49 -14.24
CA LEU A 152 -15.68 27.91 -14.61
C LEU A 152 -14.29 28.55 -14.39
N GLY A 153 -13.33 27.78 -13.86
CA GLY A 153 -11.97 28.20 -13.57
C GLY A 153 -11.71 28.44 -12.07
N GLY A 154 -10.47 28.18 -11.66
CA GLY A 154 -10.02 28.33 -10.28
C GLY A 154 -10.15 27.04 -9.45
N THR A 155 -9.74 27.15 -8.19
CA THR A 155 -9.74 26.06 -7.21
C THR A 155 -10.62 26.42 -6.01
N VAL A 156 -11.26 25.42 -5.43
CA VAL A 156 -12.06 25.48 -4.22
C VAL A 156 -11.43 24.52 -3.21
N ALA A 157 -11.15 25.01 -2.01
CA ALA A 157 -10.75 24.15 -0.89
C ALA A 157 -12.01 23.59 -0.23
N LEU A 158 -12.12 22.27 -0.16
CA LEU A 158 -13.21 21.56 0.48
C LEU A 158 -12.76 21.01 1.84
N ASP A 159 -13.71 20.92 2.77
CA ASP A 159 -13.52 20.35 4.10
C ASP A 159 -13.55 18.81 4.01
N PRO A 160 -12.49 18.10 4.41
CA PRO A 160 -12.46 16.63 4.41
C PRO A 160 -13.45 16.01 5.40
N ALA A 161 -13.81 16.70 6.47
CA ALA A 161 -14.74 16.20 7.49
C ALA A 161 -16.21 16.45 7.13
N LYS A 162 -16.49 17.23 6.07
CA LYS A 162 -17.86 17.61 5.69
C LYS A 162 -18.03 17.63 4.18
N ALA A 163 -18.82 16.68 3.68
CA ALA A 163 -19.21 16.64 2.27
C ALA A 163 -19.87 17.97 1.83
N PRO A 164 -19.47 18.55 0.68
CA PRO A 164 -20.04 19.79 0.19
C PRO A 164 -21.46 19.61 -0.36
N GLU A 165 -22.24 20.69 -0.35
CA GLU A 165 -23.58 20.69 -0.98
C GLU A 165 -23.51 20.62 -2.51
N ARG A 166 -22.47 21.23 -3.09
CA ARG A 166 -22.24 21.21 -4.55
C ARG A 166 -21.71 19.83 -4.95
N PRO A 167 -22.27 19.20 -5.99
CA PRO A 167 -21.77 17.90 -6.47
C PRO A 167 -20.28 17.92 -6.80
N VAL A 168 -19.57 16.85 -6.44
CA VAL A 168 -18.16 16.66 -6.74
C VAL A 168 -18.00 15.38 -7.55
N LEU A 169 -17.34 15.49 -8.71
CA LEU A 169 -16.88 14.35 -9.47
C LEU A 169 -15.43 14.05 -9.07
N VAL A 170 -15.14 12.80 -8.76
CA VAL A 170 -13.83 12.35 -8.30
C VAL A 170 -13.11 11.64 -9.43
N VAL A 171 -11.90 12.11 -9.75
CA VAL A 171 -10.94 11.44 -10.62
C VAL A 171 -10.01 10.62 -9.76
N GLU A 172 -10.04 9.31 -9.96
CA GLU A 172 -9.30 8.37 -9.10
C GLU A 172 -8.88 7.12 -9.87
N VAL A 173 -8.09 6.29 -9.21
CA VAL A 173 -7.75 4.96 -9.68
C VAL A 173 -8.95 4.04 -9.48
N ASP A 174 -9.25 3.21 -10.48
CA ASP A 174 -10.17 2.09 -10.39
C ASP A 174 -9.46 0.94 -9.67
N VAL A 175 -9.41 1.08 -8.37
CA VAL A 175 -8.76 0.20 -7.40
C VAL A 175 -9.30 -1.23 -7.45
N ALA A 176 -10.59 -1.42 -7.71
CA ALA A 176 -11.19 -2.72 -8.00
C ALA A 176 -10.53 -3.46 -9.20
N LYS A 177 -9.92 -2.72 -10.15
CA LYS A 177 -9.08 -3.28 -11.22
C LYS A 177 -7.60 -3.30 -10.85
N ALA A 178 -7.09 -2.23 -10.24
CA ALA A 178 -5.67 -2.06 -9.96
C ALA A 178 -5.17 -3.09 -8.93
N LEU A 179 -5.94 -3.35 -7.86
CA LEU A 179 -5.56 -4.26 -6.79
C LEU A 179 -5.38 -5.70 -7.28
N PRO A 180 -6.33 -6.36 -7.96
CA PRO A 180 -6.12 -7.70 -8.50
C PRO A 180 -4.89 -7.81 -9.43
N LEU A 181 -4.65 -6.79 -10.26
CA LEU A 181 -3.48 -6.73 -11.15
C LEU A 181 -2.17 -6.60 -10.35
N GLY A 182 -2.17 -5.74 -9.34
CA GLY A 182 -1.06 -5.55 -8.42
C GLY A 182 -0.72 -6.81 -7.66
N LEU A 183 -1.71 -7.46 -7.06
CA LEU A 183 -1.51 -8.71 -6.32
C LEU A 183 -1.04 -9.86 -7.22
N ASP A 184 -1.51 -9.96 -8.46
CA ASP A 184 -1.01 -10.93 -9.43
C ASP A 184 0.47 -10.66 -9.78
N LEU A 185 0.84 -9.39 -10.01
CA LEU A 185 2.23 -8.99 -10.22
C LEU A 185 3.11 -9.31 -9.00
N MET A 186 2.62 -9.04 -7.79
CA MET A 186 3.33 -9.38 -6.56
C MET A 186 3.59 -10.88 -6.48
N ARG A 187 2.55 -11.71 -6.68
CA ARG A 187 2.68 -13.18 -6.66
C ARG A 187 3.70 -13.67 -7.68
N LYS A 188 3.67 -13.14 -8.91
CA LYS A 188 4.66 -13.46 -9.96
C LYS A 188 6.07 -13.06 -9.56
N SER A 189 6.24 -11.86 -9.01
CA SER A 189 7.54 -11.30 -8.60
C SER A 189 8.15 -12.07 -7.42
N LEU A 190 7.34 -12.38 -6.41
CA LEU A 190 7.73 -13.20 -5.26
C LEU A 190 8.09 -14.63 -5.71
N SER A 191 7.30 -15.21 -6.62
CA SER A 191 7.55 -16.56 -7.16
C SER A 191 8.85 -16.61 -7.96
N ALA A 192 9.12 -15.61 -8.80
CA ALA A 192 10.35 -15.50 -9.57
C ALA A 192 11.61 -15.40 -8.67
N ARG A 193 11.45 -14.90 -7.45
CA ARG A 193 12.49 -14.81 -6.43
C ARG A 193 12.52 -16.01 -5.47
N GLY A 194 11.62 -16.97 -5.63
CA GLY A 194 11.55 -18.18 -4.81
C GLY A 194 11.01 -17.95 -3.39
N VAL A 195 10.23 -16.88 -3.17
CA VAL A 195 9.73 -16.48 -1.84
C VAL A 195 8.22 -16.73 -1.69
N THR A 196 7.61 -17.52 -2.59
CA THR A 196 6.18 -17.88 -2.53
C THR A 196 5.99 -19.32 -2.10
N ALA A 197 4.97 -19.56 -1.26
CA ALA A 197 4.74 -20.86 -0.65
C ALA A 197 4.41 -21.85 -1.77
N LEU A 198 5.32 -22.80 -1.99
CA LEU A 198 5.21 -23.73 -3.12
C LEU A 198 4.09 -24.76 -2.90
N ARG A 199 3.61 -25.27 -4.06
CA ARG A 199 2.49 -26.18 -4.32
C ARG A 199 2.19 -27.25 -3.26
N PRO A 200 0.92 -27.72 -3.18
CA PRO A 200 0.51 -28.83 -2.32
C PRO A 200 1.46 -30.01 -2.43
N THR A 201 1.94 -30.43 -1.27
CA THR A 201 2.96 -31.45 -1.11
C THR A 201 2.44 -32.82 -1.51
N ALA A 202 3.34 -33.73 -1.86
CA ALA A 202 2.99 -35.14 -2.03
C ALA A 202 2.34 -35.72 -0.75
N THR A 203 2.71 -35.20 0.42
CA THR A 203 2.12 -35.53 1.73
C THR A 203 0.68 -35.03 1.88
N ALA A 204 0.37 -33.79 1.50
CA ALA A 204 -1.02 -33.28 1.48
C ALA A 204 -1.88 -34.07 0.48
N LYS A 205 -1.31 -34.44 -0.68
CA LYS A 205 -1.98 -35.32 -1.65
C LYS A 205 -2.23 -36.72 -1.09
N ALA A 206 -1.27 -37.30 -0.38
CA ALA A 206 -1.40 -38.60 0.24
C ALA A 206 -2.40 -38.61 1.42
N ALA A 207 -2.53 -37.48 2.13
CA ALA A 207 -3.51 -37.29 3.21
C ALA A 207 -4.93 -36.98 2.70
N GLY A 208 -5.13 -36.82 1.39
CA GLY A 208 -6.43 -36.49 0.79
C GLY A 208 -6.92 -35.07 1.09
N GLY A 209 -6.04 -34.16 1.51
CA GLY A 209 -6.40 -32.80 1.88
C GLY A 209 -5.35 -32.07 2.72
N TYR A 210 -5.73 -30.90 3.24
CA TYR A 210 -4.88 -30.09 4.11
C TYR A 210 -5.68 -29.20 5.07
N TRP A 211 -5.04 -28.78 6.15
CA TRP A 211 -5.61 -27.79 7.08
C TRP A 211 -5.36 -26.36 6.60
N ALA A 212 -6.37 -25.53 6.77
CA ALA A 212 -6.35 -24.10 6.52
C ALA A 212 -6.94 -23.35 7.72
N THR A 213 -6.60 -22.06 7.84
CA THR A 213 -7.33 -21.14 8.72
C THR A 213 -8.38 -20.42 7.88
N LYS A 214 -9.65 -20.54 8.27
CA LYS A 214 -10.78 -19.83 7.67
C LYS A 214 -11.15 -18.62 8.52
N VAL A 215 -11.39 -17.47 7.88
CA VAL A 215 -11.97 -16.27 8.50
C VAL A 215 -13.48 -16.37 8.39
N ASN A 216 -14.16 -16.50 9.53
CA ASN A 216 -15.62 -16.49 9.59
C ASN A 216 -16.17 -15.07 9.62
N ALA A 217 -15.50 -14.18 10.37
CA ALA A 217 -15.87 -12.78 10.48
C ALA A 217 -14.65 -11.89 10.67
N VAL A 218 -14.74 -10.63 10.26
CA VAL A 218 -13.67 -9.64 10.40
C VAL A 218 -14.27 -8.24 10.49
N ARG A 219 -13.61 -7.36 11.24
CA ARG A 219 -13.98 -5.95 11.42
C ARG A 219 -12.73 -5.10 11.62
N LEU A 220 -12.69 -3.94 10.97
CA LEU A 220 -11.75 -2.85 11.23
C LEU A 220 -12.47 -1.75 12.02
N SER A 221 -11.76 -1.05 12.90
CA SER A 221 -12.38 -0.10 13.83
C SER A 221 -12.33 1.34 13.36
N ASP A 222 -11.31 1.71 12.60
CA ASP A 222 -11.12 3.04 12.05
C ASP A 222 -10.42 2.91 10.70
N ASP A 223 -10.93 3.59 9.69
CA ASP A 223 -10.27 3.79 8.40
C ASP A 223 -9.78 5.25 8.25
N GLU A 224 -10.14 6.17 9.17
CA GLU A 224 -9.81 7.61 9.14
C GLU A 224 -10.02 8.28 7.76
N GLU A 225 -10.88 7.73 6.89
CA GLU A 225 -10.94 8.17 5.48
C GLU A 225 -11.92 9.35 5.26
N PRO A 226 -11.52 10.41 4.53
CA PRO A 226 -12.42 11.50 4.19
C PRO A 226 -13.48 11.06 3.18
N TRP A 227 -14.63 11.76 3.13
CA TRP A 227 -15.78 11.43 2.24
C TRP A 227 -15.45 11.32 0.74
N ILE A 228 -14.29 11.83 0.32
CA ILE A 228 -13.83 11.77 -1.07
C ILE A 228 -13.12 10.46 -1.41
N LYS A 229 -12.69 9.68 -0.43
CA LYS A 229 -12.07 8.39 -0.66
C LYS A 229 -13.11 7.31 -0.99
N GLY A 230 -12.61 6.25 -1.62
CA GLY A 230 -13.42 5.16 -2.16
C GLY A 230 -13.74 4.12 -1.10
N ASP A 231 -14.03 2.90 -1.54
CA ASP A 231 -14.09 1.74 -0.65
C ASP A 231 -12.65 1.37 -0.24
N ALA A 232 -12.43 0.91 0.99
CA ALA A 232 -11.10 0.48 1.44
C ALA A 232 -10.60 -0.78 0.72
N GLU A 233 -9.33 -0.78 0.28
CA GLU A 233 -8.75 -1.87 -0.52
C GLU A 233 -7.83 -2.79 0.27
N ILE A 234 -8.43 -3.69 1.03
CA ILE A 234 -7.69 -4.53 1.96
C ILE A 234 -7.10 -5.80 1.31
N PHE A 235 -5.84 -6.08 1.63
CA PHE A 235 -5.19 -7.36 1.38
C PHE A 235 -4.31 -7.80 2.56
N SER A 236 -4.02 -9.08 2.64
CA SER A 236 -3.19 -9.68 3.67
C SER A 236 -1.97 -10.36 3.07
N ILE A 237 -0.79 -10.06 3.61
CA ILE A 237 0.45 -10.79 3.40
C ILE A 237 0.57 -11.84 4.50
N VAL A 238 0.46 -13.11 4.13
CA VAL A 238 0.52 -14.27 5.02
C VAL A 238 1.90 -14.90 4.92
N GLY A 239 2.71 -14.75 5.97
CA GLY A 239 4.08 -15.25 6.05
C GLY A 239 4.20 -16.57 6.81
N GLY A 240 5.13 -17.42 6.38
CA GLY A 240 5.56 -18.61 7.12
C GLY A 240 6.90 -19.12 6.60
N PHE A 241 7.31 -20.31 7.03
CA PHE A 241 8.48 -20.98 6.46
C PHE A 241 8.04 -22.08 5.50
N GLY A 242 8.56 -22.06 4.28
CA GLY A 242 8.41 -23.15 3.33
C GLY A 242 9.07 -24.43 3.83
N LEU A 243 8.72 -25.56 3.23
CA LEU A 243 9.33 -26.86 3.57
C LEU A 243 10.84 -26.93 3.35
N ASP A 244 11.37 -26.06 2.49
CA ASP A 244 12.81 -25.90 2.27
C ASP A 244 13.49 -25.07 3.38
N GLY A 245 12.74 -24.64 4.40
CA GLY A 245 13.24 -23.85 5.52
C GLY A 245 13.44 -22.37 5.19
N LYS A 246 12.96 -21.88 4.05
CA LYS A 246 13.04 -20.47 3.68
C LYS A 246 11.77 -19.73 4.06
N ALA A 247 11.91 -18.47 4.47
CA ALA A 247 10.77 -17.60 4.69
C ALA A 247 10.00 -17.41 3.36
N THR A 248 8.68 -17.42 3.44
CA THR A 248 7.80 -17.37 2.29
C THR A 248 6.49 -16.67 2.61
N VAL A 249 5.87 -16.06 1.61
CA VAL A 249 4.60 -15.35 1.74
C VAL A 249 3.57 -15.77 0.70
N ASN A 250 2.31 -15.65 1.07
CA ASN A 250 1.16 -15.65 0.17
C ASN A 250 0.41 -14.33 0.34
N VAL A 251 -0.23 -13.83 -0.72
CA VAL A 251 -1.03 -12.60 -0.67
C VAL A 251 -2.50 -12.93 -0.93
N VAL A 252 -3.36 -12.51 -0.01
CA VAL A 252 -4.79 -12.81 0.01
C VAL A 252 -5.56 -11.50 -0.06
N GLN A 253 -6.37 -11.33 -1.09
CA GLN A 253 -7.23 -10.15 -1.23
C GLN A 253 -8.46 -10.27 -0.31
N MET A 254 -8.90 -9.18 0.29
CA MET A 254 -10.10 -9.11 1.13
C MET A 254 -11.04 -8.01 0.61
N PRO A 255 -11.60 -8.17 -0.60
CA PRO A 255 -12.28 -7.11 -1.36
C PRO A 255 -13.71 -6.80 -0.85
N TYR A 256 -13.96 -7.10 0.42
CA TYR A 256 -15.24 -6.89 1.08
C TYR A 256 -15.05 -6.05 2.34
N LEU A 257 -13.83 -5.64 2.67
CA LEU A 257 -13.53 -4.84 3.85
C LEU A 257 -13.58 -3.36 3.48
N ASP A 258 -14.76 -2.91 3.06
CA ASP A 258 -14.90 -1.64 2.32
C ASP A 258 -15.21 -0.45 3.24
N ASN A 259 -15.61 -0.71 4.49
CA ASN A 259 -16.10 0.31 5.42
C ASN A 259 -15.61 -0.04 6.83
N ASP A 260 -15.10 0.95 7.55
CA ASP A 260 -14.87 0.87 8.98
C ASP A 260 -16.14 0.51 9.77
N GLY A 261 -15.93 0.04 11.00
CA GLY A 261 -17.00 -0.28 11.94
C GLY A 261 -17.88 -1.48 11.55
N THR A 262 -17.80 -1.94 10.30
CA THR A 262 -18.66 -2.98 9.72
C THR A 262 -18.06 -4.36 9.96
N THR A 263 -18.90 -5.29 10.40
CA THR A 263 -18.50 -6.70 10.54
C THR A 263 -18.89 -7.47 9.30
N TYR A 264 -17.90 -7.99 8.60
CA TYR A 264 -18.08 -8.81 7.40
C TYR A 264 -17.98 -10.29 7.74
N TYR A 265 -18.64 -11.15 6.95
CA TYR A 265 -18.74 -12.60 7.19
C TYR A 265 -18.31 -13.44 5.96
N PRO A 266 -17.03 -13.37 5.57
CA PRO A 266 -16.59 -13.79 4.23
C PRO A 266 -16.49 -15.31 4.04
N ASN A 267 -16.35 -16.09 5.12
CA ASN A 267 -16.04 -17.52 5.05
C ASN A 267 -14.82 -17.84 4.16
N GLN A 268 -13.83 -16.95 4.14
CA GLN A 268 -12.67 -17.02 3.26
C GLN A 268 -11.54 -17.82 3.91
N LEU A 269 -10.80 -18.61 3.12
CA LEU A 269 -9.55 -19.22 3.56
C LEU A 269 -8.42 -18.17 3.53
N LEU A 270 -7.71 -18.03 4.64
CA LEU A 270 -6.63 -17.06 4.81
C LEU A 270 -5.26 -17.72 4.78
N VAL A 271 -5.08 -18.79 5.56
CA VAL A 271 -3.80 -19.51 5.66
C VAL A 271 -3.95 -20.91 5.09
N HIS A 272 -3.07 -21.30 4.17
CA HIS A 272 -3.01 -22.65 3.61
C HIS A 272 -1.73 -23.35 4.08
N PHE A 273 -1.83 -24.25 5.06
CA PHE A 273 -0.63 -24.82 5.72
C PHE A 273 0.08 -25.92 4.91
N ASN A 274 -0.48 -26.35 3.78
CA ASN A 274 0.11 -27.36 2.90
C ASN A 274 1.46 -26.96 2.29
N GLY A 275 1.82 -25.67 2.32
CA GLY A 275 3.10 -25.16 1.86
C GLY A 275 4.10 -24.87 2.97
N TYR A 276 3.73 -25.04 4.25
CA TYR A 276 4.55 -24.60 5.38
C TYR A 276 5.21 -25.75 6.14
N LYS A 277 6.44 -25.51 6.60
CA LYS A 277 7.21 -26.39 7.49
C LYS A 277 6.62 -26.43 8.89
N TYR A 278 6.19 -25.28 9.39
CA TYR A 278 5.54 -25.15 10.68
C TYR A 278 4.03 -25.05 10.46
N ASN A 279 3.25 -25.53 11.42
CA ASN A 279 1.82 -25.28 11.48
C ASN A 279 1.53 -23.88 12.04
N LEU A 280 2.38 -22.89 11.69
CA LEU A 280 2.35 -21.52 12.17
C LEU A 280 2.52 -20.56 10.99
N ALA A 281 1.80 -19.45 11.03
CA ALA A 281 1.87 -18.39 10.05
C ALA A 281 1.62 -17.03 10.72
N ASP A 282 2.19 -15.99 10.15
CA ASP A 282 1.95 -14.61 10.53
C ASP A 282 1.17 -13.89 9.44
N ILE A 283 0.41 -12.87 9.83
CA ILE A 283 -0.44 -12.10 8.92
C ILE A 283 -0.11 -10.62 9.12
N VAL A 284 0.14 -9.92 8.02
CA VAL A 284 0.18 -8.47 7.94
C VAL A 284 -0.94 -8.04 7.00
N MET A 285 -1.89 -7.28 7.52
CA MET A 285 -2.99 -6.70 6.76
C MET A 285 -2.61 -5.30 6.32
N MET A 286 -2.89 -5.00 5.07
CA MET A 286 -2.49 -3.81 4.34
C MET A 286 -3.70 -3.25 3.61
N GLU A 287 -3.66 -1.96 3.35
CA GLU A 287 -4.57 -1.22 2.46
C GLU A 287 -3.81 -0.77 1.21
N ASP A 288 -4.50 -0.49 0.10
CA ASP A 288 -3.94 0.26 -1.04
C ASP A 288 -4.55 1.66 -1.04
N ASP A 289 -3.82 2.63 -0.50
CA ASP A 289 -4.18 4.05 -0.47
C ASP A 289 -4.23 4.74 -1.86
N GLY A 290 -3.92 4.00 -2.92
CA GLY A 290 -3.87 4.48 -4.29
C GLY A 290 -2.46 4.79 -4.81
N ASP A 291 -1.46 4.97 -3.95
CA ASP A 291 -0.06 5.30 -4.32
C ASP A 291 0.88 4.08 -4.25
N THR A 292 0.41 2.92 -3.74
CA THR A 292 1.17 1.66 -3.70
C THR A 292 1.78 1.27 -5.05
N ASN A 293 3.11 1.06 -5.06
CA ASN A 293 3.86 0.43 -6.16
C ASN A 293 4.09 -1.07 -5.89
N TYR A 294 3.23 -1.90 -6.47
CA TYR A 294 3.22 -3.35 -6.27
C TYR A 294 4.52 -4.07 -6.63
N GLN A 295 5.23 -3.57 -7.66
CA GLN A 295 6.49 -4.16 -8.06
C GLN A 295 7.57 -3.90 -7.00
N GLN A 296 7.67 -2.66 -6.52
CA GLN A 296 8.63 -2.28 -5.49
C GLN A 296 8.33 -2.98 -4.17
N LEU A 297 7.06 -3.05 -3.75
CA LEU A 297 6.64 -3.79 -2.56
C LEU A 297 7.07 -5.26 -2.61
N ALA A 298 6.78 -5.95 -3.71
CA ALA A 298 7.16 -7.35 -3.88
C ALA A 298 8.68 -7.56 -3.83
N GLN A 299 9.45 -6.63 -4.40
CA GLN A 299 10.92 -6.68 -4.37
C GLN A 299 11.46 -6.46 -2.96
N ALA A 300 10.89 -5.52 -2.22
CA ALA A 300 11.31 -5.20 -0.87
C ALA A 300 11.00 -6.37 0.09
N ILE A 301 9.78 -6.90 0.07
CA ILE A 301 9.38 -8.10 0.83
C ILE A 301 10.29 -9.28 0.49
N ALA A 302 10.50 -9.56 -0.81
CA ALA A 302 11.38 -10.66 -1.20
C ALA A 302 12.80 -10.48 -0.66
N THR A 303 13.34 -9.27 -0.74
CA THR A 303 14.70 -8.96 -0.26
C THR A 303 14.83 -9.17 1.24
N ALA A 304 13.86 -8.68 2.02
CA ALA A 304 13.85 -8.88 3.47
C ALA A 304 13.79 -10.37 3.84
N LEU A 305 12.87 -11.13 3.23
CA LEU A 305 12.66 -12.53 3.56
C LEU A 305 13.81 -13.45 3.12
N LEU A 306 14.52 -13.13 2.03
CA LEU A 306 15.67 -13.92 1.56
C LEU A 306 16.85 -13.94 2.55
N THR A 307 16.89 -12.99 3.50
CA THR A 307 17.91 -12.96 4.56
C THR A 307 17.57 -13.84 5.76
N ILE A 308 16.32 -14.33 5.84
CA ILE A 308 15.82 -15.09 6.97
C ILE A 308 15.90 -16.57 6.65
N ALA A 309 16.75 -17.28 7.40
CA ALA A 309 16.85 -18.72 7.35
C ALA A 309 16.26 -19.33 8.63
N ASP A 310 15.64 -20.50 8.48
CA ASP A 310 15.15 -21.28 9.61
C ASP A 310 16.31 -21.82 10.46
N GLY A 311 16.39 -21.36 11.71
CA GLY A 311 17.36 -21.78 12.71
C GLY A 311 16.98 -23.05 13.50
N GLY A 312 15.91 -23.75 13.10
CA GLY A 312 15.36 -24.91 13.81
C GLY A 312 14.21 -24.58 14.76
N ALA A 313 13.70 -23.35 14.72
CA ALA A 313 12.53 -22.88 15.48
C ALA A 313 11.77 -21.83 14.67
N TYR A 314 10.46 -21.72 14.89
CA TYR A 314 9.66 -20.67 14.26
C TYR A 314 10.05 -19.29 14.81
N ILE A 315 10.34 -18.36 13.91
CA ILE A 315 10.59 -16.95 14.21
C ILE A 315 9.49 -16.14 13.51
N PRO A 316 8.77 -15.27 14.23
CA PRO A 316 7.74 -14.45 13.59
C PRO A 316 8.29 -13.54 12.48
N LEU A 317 7.57 -13.48 11.37
CA LEU A 317 7.95 -12.75 10.16
C LEU A 317 7.30 -11.37 10.06
N VAL A 318 6.32 -11.04 10.93
CA VAL A 318 5.61 -9.75 10.90
C VAL A 318 6.57 -8.57 10.84
N SER A 319 7.53 -8.48 11.76
CA SER A 319 8.46 -7.35 11.80
C SER A 319 9.33 -7.25 10.54
N ALA A 320 9.71 -8.38 9.96
CA ALA A 320 10.50 -8.40 8.72
C ALA A 320 9.68 -7.94 7.51
N ILE A 321 8.40 -8.33 7.44
CA ILE A 321 7.47 -7.88 6.38
C ILE A 321 7.20 -6.39 6.53
N ILE A 322 6.86 -5.94 7.75
CA ILE A 322 6.60 -4.53 8.06
C ILE A 322 7.83 -3.67 7.72
N SER A 323 9.02 -4.08 8.17
CA SER A 323 10.26 -3.33 7.91
C SER A 323 10.68 -3.30 6.44
N ALA A 324 10.12 -4.18 5.61
CA ALA A 324 10.38 -4.19 4.18
C ALA A 324 9.54 -3.15 3.43
N ILE A 325 8.44 -2.66 4.02
CA ILE A 325 7.59 -1.65 3.39
C ILE A 325 8.34 -0.31 3.40
N PRO A 326 8.59 0.33 2.24
CA PRO A 326 9.37 1.57 2.15
C PRO A 326 8.83 2.67 3.07
N THR A 327 9.72 3.38 3.78
CA THR A 327 9.34 4.43 4.76
C THR A 327 8.43 5.52 4.17
N SER A 328 8.55 5.81 2.87
CA SER A 328 7.68 6.76 2.17
C SER A 328 6.20 6.39 2.24
N TRP A 329 5.88 5.10 2.38
CA TRP A 329 4.52 4.56 2.49
C TRP A 329 3.97 4.63 3.93
N TRP A 330 4.78 5.10 4.86
CA TRP A 330 4.41 5.31 6.27
C TRP A 330 4.24 6.79 6.62
N THR A 331 4.59 7.70 5.70
CA THR A 331 4.67 9.14 6.01
C THR A 331 3.33 9.85 5.87
N ASP A 332 2.39 9.27 5.11
CA ASP A 332 1.08 9.84 4.78
C ASP A 332 -0.04 8.75 4.96
N ASP A 333 0.08 7.91 6.02
CA ASP A 333 -0.67 6.67 6.41
C ASP A 333 -2.17 6.56 6.00
N PRO A 334 -2.70 5.35 5.65
CA PRO A 334 -2.35 4.07 6.27
C PRO A 334 -2.17 2.85 5.31
N ASP A 335 -0.94 2.51 4.92
CA ASP A 335 -0.69 1.25 4.20
C ASP A 335 -0.59 0.01 5.13
N TYR A 336 -0.49 0.18 6.46
CA TYR A 336 -0.50 -0.92 7.45
C TYR A 336 -1.73 -0.88 8.35
N VAL A 337 -2.59 -1.87 8.21
CA VAL A 337 -3.88 -1.91 8.93
C VAL A 337 -3.73 -2.60 10.28
N ASP A 338 -3.23 -3.84 10.28
CA ASP A 338 -3.01 -4.60 11.52
C ASP A 338 -2.15 -5.85 11.26
N SER A 339 -1.75 -6.56 12.32
CA SER A 339 -1.03 -7.82 12.21
C SER A 339 -1.44 -8.85 13.24
N TRP A 340 -1.31 -10.13 12.89
CA TRP A 340 -1.53 -11.24 13.79
C TRP A 340 -0.35 -12.20 13.74
N TYR A 341 0.07 -12.64 14.93
CA TYR A 341 1.25 -13.46 15.11
C TYR A 341 0.87 -14.92 15.33
N THR A 342 1.61 -15.84 14.72
CA THR A 342 1.60 -17.28 15.03
C THR A 342 0.22 -17.94 14.96
N LEU A 343 -0.57 -17.64 13.94
CA LEU A 343 -1.79 -18.40 13.64
C LEU A 343 -1.43 -19.83 13.26
N SER A 344 -2.14 -20.78 13.85
CA SER A 344 -1.90 -22.20 13.68
C SER A 344 -3.07 -22.93 13.04
N THR A 345 -2.84 -24.19 12.67
CA THR A 345 -3.91 -25.12 12.23
C THR A 345 -4.99 -25.33 13.29
N ALA A 346 -4.76 -24.95 14.54
CA ALA A 346 -5.71 -25.05 15.64
C ALA A 346 -6.27 -23.68 16.08
N SER A 347 -5.86 -22.58 15.45
CA SER A 347 -6.35 -21.24 15.79
C SER A 347 -7.86 -21.14 15.56
N SER A 348 -8.58 -20.66 16.58
CA SER A 348 -10.04 -20.58 16.58
C SER A 348 -10.55 -19.41 17.42
N GLY A 349 -11.74 -18.93 17.10
CA GLY A 349 -12.41 -17.84 17.81
C GLY A 349 -11.87 -16.47 17.41
N ARG A 350 -12.23 -15.46 18.21
CA ARG A 350 -11.84 -14.06 17.95
C ARG A 350 -10.38 -13.79 18.35
N LEU A 351 -9.61 -13.32 17.39
CA LEU A 351 -8.23 -12.87 17.52
C LEU A 351 -8.17 -11.37 17.24
N TYR A 352 -7.61 -10.61 18.17
CA TYR A 352 -7.38 -9.18 18.02
C TYR A 352 -6.02 -8.94 17.36
N GLY A 353 -5.96 -7.96 16.47
CA GLY A 353 -4.72 -7.56 15.85
C GLY A 353 -3.80 -6.84 16.84
N ALA A 354 -2.50 -6.87 16.56
CA ALA A 354 -1.47 -6.31 17.42
C ALA A 354 -1.42 -4.78 17.42
N ARG A 355 -1.82 -4.09 16.33
CA ARG A 355 -2.05 -2.63 16.31
C ARG A 355 -3.33 -2.28 17.09
N GLY A 356 -4.24 -3.24 17.22
CA GLY A 356 -5.52 -3.05 17.91
C GLY A 356 -6.56 -2.33 17.05
N ASN A 357 -6.33 -2.22 15.74
CA ASN A 357 -7.30 -1.62 14.82
C ASN A 357 -8.44 -2.61 14.53
N GLY A 358 -8.12 -3.91 14.35
CA GLY A 358 -9.09 -4.90 13.90
C GLY A 358 -9.17 -6.16 14.75
N TRP A 359 -10.16 -6.99 14.42
CA TRP A 359 -10.23 -8.38 14.88
C TRP A 359 -10.73 -9.32 13.77
N MET A 360 -10.31 -10.58 13.84
CA MET A 360 -10.82 -11.67 13.00
C MET A 360 -11.37 -12.80 13.88
N ASP A 361 -12.55 -13.31 13.56
CA ASP A 361 -13.01 -14.61 14.05
C ASP A 361 -12.57 -15.69 13.07
N VAL A 362 -11.76 -16.63 13.55
CA VAL A 362 -11.19 -17.69 12.72
C VAL A 362 -11.61 -19.07 13.18
N ALA A 363 -11.51 -20.05 12.28
CA ALA A 363 -11.67 -21.45 12.61
C ALA A 363 -10.73 -22.34 11.78
N PRO A 364 -10.30 -23.49 12.33
CA PRO A 364 -9.68 -24.55 11.55
C PRO A 364 -10.62 -25.05 10.46
N TYR A 365 -10.10 -25.25 9.25
CA TYR A 365 -10.88 -25.78 8.13
C TYR A 365 -10.09 -26.85 7.39
N TRP A 366 -10.68 -28.03 7.22
CA TRP A 366 -10.11 -29.10 6.40
C TRP A 366 -10.53 -28.95 4.95
N VAL A 367 -9.57 -28.77 4.05
CA VAL A 367 -9.79 -28.74 2.61
C VAL A 367 -9.52 -30.13 2.06
N SER A 368 -10.59 -30.85 1.67
CA SER A 368 -10.46 -32.15 1.01
C SER A 368 -10.02 -32.00 -0.45
N GLN A 369 -9.17 -32.91 -0.91
CA GLN A 369 -8.87 -33.07 -2.33
C GLN A 369 -9.95 -33.94 -2.98
N LEU A 370 -10.44 -33.53 -4.15
CA LEU A 370 -11.39 -34.29 -4.97
C LEU A 370 -10.70 -35.36 -5.82
#